data_AF-A0A9P6AX72-F1
#
_entry.id   AF-A0A9P6AX72-F1
#
_cell.length_a   1.000
_cell.length_b   1.000
_cell.length_c   1.000
_cell.angle_alpha   90.00
_cell.angle_beta   90.00
_cell.angle_gamma   90.00
#
_symmetry.space_group_name_H-M   'P 1'
#
loop_
_entity.id
_entity.type
_entity.pdbx_description
1 polymer ?
#
loop_
_entity_poly.entity_id
_entity_poly.type
_entity_poly.pdbx_seq_one_letter_code
_entity_poly.pdbx_strand_id
1 'polypeptide(L)'
;MAHLGVLQSLELGGDLWQQLLATWIELEQKLCFVRDGGRKLLMKNQPPAVSSWFKNAHNVQFRPTIGPIKAYSLSWWKWWTFCQPEWHTSTGDEPTPLIADDMGKDWDFLLVGGNNGIMCLVFSLFWWGSALKKDQVE
;
A
#
# COMPACT_ATOMS: atom_id res chain seq x y z
N MET A 1 -14.03 -2.78 9.40
CA MET A 1 -13.89 -1.89 10.58
C MET A 1 -12.60 -2.12 11.38
N ALA A 2 -12.21 -3.36 11.73
CA ALA A 2 -11.00 -3.61 12.54
C ALA A 2 -9.67 -3.10 11.94
N HIS A 3 -9.60 -2.94 10.61
CA HIS A 3 -8.39 -2.54 9.90
C HIS A 3 -8.11 -1.03 10.06
N LEU A 4 -9.17 -0.21 10.07
CA LEU A 4 -9.03 1.25 10.14
C LEU A 4 -8.51 1.72 11.49
N GLY A 5 -9.00 1.13 12.59
CA GLY A 5 -8.53 1.47 13.93
C GLY A 5 -7.02 1.22 14.13
N VAL A 6 -6.47 0.19 13.47
CA VAL A 6 -5.03 -0.05 13.46
C VAL A 6 -4.30 1.00 12.63
N LEU A 7 -4.77 1.29 11.42
CA LEU A 7 -4.11 2.23 10.51
C LEU A 7 -4.15 3.69 10.99
N GLN A 8 -5.13 4.02 11.85
CA GLN A 8 -5.26 5.31 12.51
C GLN A 8 -4.55 5.35 13.88
N SER A 9 -3.97 4.24 14.36
CA SER A 9 -3.35 4.19 15.68
C SER A 9 -2.06 5.01 15.78
N LEU A 10 -1.52 5.48 14.64
CA LEU A 10 -0.32 6.30 14.56
C LEU A 10 -0.59 7.49 13.64
N GLU A 11 -0.17 8.67 14.07
CA GLU A 11 -0.21 9.87 13.24
C GLU A 11 0.91 9.84 12.19
N LEU A 12 0.69 9.17 11.07
CA LEU A 12 1.63 9.16 9.94
C LEU A 12 1.26 10.29 8.97
N GLY A 13 2.24 11.00 8.41
CA GLY A 13 2.04 11.86 7.22
C GLY A 13 0.99 12.99 7.33
N GLY A 14 0.44 13.29 8.51
CA GLY A 14 -0.61 14.30 8.71
C GLY A 14 -1.87 14.04 7.89
N ASP A 15 -2.42 15.10 7.30
CA ASP A 15 -3.67 15.06 6.53
C ASP A 15 -3.60 14.13 5.31
N LEU A 16 -2.43 13.99 4.69
CA LEU A 16 -2.25 13.13 3.51
C LEU A 16 -2.52 11.65 3.83
N TRP A 17 -2.16 11.20 5.03
CA TRP A 17 -2.45 9.83 5.46
C TRP A 17 -3.94 9.61 5.68
N GLN A 18 -4.63 10.58 6.30
CA GLN A 18 -6.08 10.49 6.49
C GLN A 18 -6.82 10.51 5.14
N GLN A 19 -6.37 11.34 4.20
CA GLN A 19 -6.89 11.37 2.83
C GLN A 19 -6.66 10.05 2.09
N LEU A 20 -5.47 9.43 2.26
CA LEU A 20 -5.18 8.11 1.70
C LEU A 20 -6.15 7.05 2.25
N LEU A 21 -6.35 7.02 3.58
CA LEU A 21 -7.24 6.07 4.22
C LEU A 21 -8.70 6.27 3.79
N ALA A 22 -9.16 7.53 3.70
CA ALA A 22 -10.50 7.86 3.22
C ALA A 22 -10.70 7.41 1.76
N THR A 23 -9.77 7.76 0.87
CA THR A 23 -9.81 7.37 -0.54
C THR A 23 -9.80 5.85 -0.71
N TRP A 24 -8.99 5.13 0.07
CA TRP A 24 -8.98 3.67 0.05
C TRP A 24 -10.31 3.07 0.51
N ILE A 25 -10.93 3.61 1.56
CA ILE A 25 -12.25 3.15 2.00
C ILE A 25 -13.31 3.39 0.92
N GLU A 26 -13.30 4.56 0.28
CA GLU A 26 -14.22 4.87 -0.83
C GLU A 26 -14.05 3.90 -2.00
N LEU A 27 -12.81 3.52 -2.33
CA LEU A 27 -12.53 2.51 -3.33
C LEU A 27 -13.13 1.15 -2.94
N GLU A 28 -12.89 0.67 -1.71
CA GLU A 28 -13.45 -0.60 -1.22
C GLU A 28 -14.99 -0.58 -1.21
N GLN A 29 -15.60 0.56 -0.87
CA GLN A 29 -17.05 0.76 -0.94
C GLN A 29 -17.57 0.63 -2.37
N LYS A 30 -16.91 1.29 -3.34
CA LYS A 30 -17.26 1.19 -4.77
C LYS A 30 -17.06 -0.23 -5.32
N LEU A 31 -16.12 -0.98 -4.75
CA LEU A 31 -15.88 -2.39 -5.04
C LEU A 31 -16.74 -3.34 -4.20
N CYS A 32 -17.77 -2.84 -3.50
CA CYS A 32 -18.70 -3.63 -2.68
C CYS A 32 -18.03 -4.52 -1.63
N PHE A 33 -16.85 -4.14 -1.13
CA PHE A 33 -16.06 -4.90 -0.16
C PHE A 33 -15.83 -6.36 -0.56
N VAL A 34 -15.60 -6.63 -1.85
CA VAL A 34 -15.31 -7.99 -2.36
C VAL A 34 -14.14 -8.60 -1.59
N ARG A 35 -14.42 -9.64 -0.79
CA ARG A 35 -13.39 -10.29 0.04
C ARG A 35 -12.47 -11.22 -0.76
N ASP A 36 -13.04 -11.94 -1.74
CA ASP A 36 -12.36 -12.98 -2.51
C ASP A 36 -12.90 -13.05 -3.95
N GLY A 37 -12.07 -13.53 -4.90
CA GLY A 37 -12.48 -13.81 -6.28
C GLY A 37 -12.35 -12.66 -7.29
N GLY A 38 -11.99 -11.45 -6.84
CA GLY A 38 -11.68 -10.32 -7.72
C GLY A 38 -10.26 -10.35 -8.28
N ARG A 39 -9.91 -9.33 -9.09
CA ARG A 39 -8.51 -9.06 -9.49
C ARG A 39 -7.67 -8.83 -8.23
N LYS A 40 -6.42 -9.30 -8.27
CA LYS A 40 -5.47 -9.18 -7.16
C LYS A 40 -4.39 -8.18 -7.55
N LEU A 41 -3.91 -7.43 -6.58
CA LEU A 41 -2.69 -6.65 -6.74
C LEU A 41 -1.54 -7.59 -7.11
N LEU A 42 -0.64 -7.12 -7.98
CA LEU A 42 0.52 -7.89 -8.39
C LEU A 42 1.42 -8.15 -7.17
N MET A 43 1.43 -9.39 -6.68
CA MET A 43 2.22 -9.78 -5.50
C MET A 43 3.70 -10.09 -5.83
N LYS A 44 4.06 -10.09 -7.11
CA LYS A 44 5.44 -10.37 -7.53
C LYS A 44 6.34 -9.24 -7.03
N ASN A 45 7.47 -9.61 -6.42
CA ASN A 45 8.46 -8.69 -5.86
C ASN A 45 7.99 -7.80 -4.70
N GLN A 46 6.88 -8.16 -4.03
CA GLN A 46 6.44 -7.42 -2.84
C GLN A 46 7.48 -7.45 -1.71
N PRO A 47 7.51 -6.44 -0.84
CA PRO A 47 8.41 -6.42 0.30
C PRO A 47 8.26 -7.67 1.20
N PRO A 48 9.35 -8.20 1.79
CA PRO A 48 9.30 -9.39 2.66
C PRO A 48 8.29 -9.31 3.81
N ALA A 49 8.05 -8.10 4.32
CA ALA A 49 7.05 -7.83 5.35
C ALA A 49 5.62 -8.19 4.89
N VAL A 50 5.27 -7.86 3.65
CA VAL A 50 3.95 -8.17 3.05
C VAL A 50 3.80 -9.69 2.90
N SER A 51 4.83 -10.36 2.38
CA SER A 51 4.86 -11.83 2.29
C SER A 51 4.70 -12.51 3.64
N SER A 52 5.33 -11.96 4.69
CA SER A 52 5.21 -12.49 6.05
C SER A 52 3.80 -12.27 6.61
N TRP A 53 3.17 -11.14 6.30
CA TRP A 53 1.80 -10.85 6.72
C TRP A 53 0.77 -11.76 6.07
N PHE A 54 0.96 -12.13 4.79
CA PHE A 54 0.12 -13.12 4.11
C PHE A 54 0.18 -14.50 4.78
N LYS A 55 1.38 -14.95 5.19
CA LYS A 55 1.54 -16.18 5.96
C LYS A 55 0.82 -16.15 7.31
N ASN A 56 0.54 -14.95 7.82
CA ASN A 56 -0.21 -14.72 9.06
C ASN A 56 -1.69 -14.37 8.79
N ALA A 57 -2.24 -14.84 7.67
CA ALA A 57 -3.66 -14.68 7.32
C ALA A 57 -4.16 -13.22 7.35
N HIS A 58 -3.31 -12.26 6.97
CA HIS A 58 -3.63 -10.83 6.99
C HIS A 58 -4.02 -10.30 8.37
N ASN A 59 -3.49 -10.89 9.45
CA ASN A 59 -3.76 -10.45 10.81
C ASN A 59 -3.36 -8.97 10.98
N VAL A 60 -4.35 -8.09 11.19
CA VAL A 60 -4.14 -6.64 11.32
C VAL A 60 -3.30 -6.24 12.54
N GLN A 61 -3.22 -7.10 13.54
CA GLN A 61 -2.38 -6.88 14.73
C GLN A 61 -0.94 -7.37 14.52
N PHE A 62 -0.68 -8.17 13.49
CA PHE A 62 0.67 -8.60 13.17
C PHE A 62 1.52 -7.39 12.76
N ARG A 63 2.74 -7.34 13.29
CA ARG A 63 3.74 -6.31 12.98
C ARG A 63 4.96 -7.01 12.39
N PRO A 64 5.07 -7.12 11.06
CA PRO A 64 6.23 -7.75 10.44
C PRO A 64 7.50 -6.93 10.68
N THR A 65 8.63 -7.62 10.81
CA THR A 65 9.95 -6.99 10.77
C THR A 65 10.24 -6.50 9.35
N ILE A 66 10.49 -5.21 9.18
CA ILE A 66 10.75 -4.61 7.85
C ILE A 66 12.24 -4.58 7.48
N GLY A 67 13.15 -4.90 8.41
CA GLY A 67 14.60 -4.83 8.20
C GLY A 67 15.12 -3.38 8.10
N PRO A 68 16.31 -3.17 7.50
CA PRO A 68 16.87 -1.83 7.32
C PRO A 68 15.95 -0.93 6.50
N ILE A 69 15.65 0.27 7.00
CA ILE A 69 14.69 1.22 6.40
C ILE A 69 15.02 1.49 4.92
N LYS A 70 16.29 1.71 4.59
CA LYS A 70 16.76 1.95 3.22
C LYS A 70 16.52 0.76 2.28
N ALA A 71 16.70 -0.46 2.76
CA ALA A 71 16.44 -1.65 1.95
C ALA A 71 14.95 -1.86 1.74
N TYR A 72 14.15 -1.59 2.78
CA TYR A 72 12.71 -1.66 2.70
C TYR A 72 12.14 -0.65 1.70
N SER A 73 12.57 0.62 1.78
CA SER A 73 12.10 1.68 0.89
C SER A 73 12.37 1.35 -0.59
N LEU A 74 13.57 0.87 -0.91
CA LEU A 74 13.91 0.43 -2.27
C LEU A 74 13.03 -0.72 -2.75
N SER A 75 12.79 -1.72 -1.90
CA SER A 75 11.92 -2.85 -2.25
C SER A 75 10.46 -2.43 -2.43
N TRP A 76 10.00 -1.47 -1.62
CA TRP A 76 8.64 -0.96 -1.66
C TRP A 76 8.41 -0.16 -2.94
N TRP A 77 9.31 0.76 -3.28
CA TRP A 77 9.23 1.53 -4.52
C TRP A 77 9.28 0.63 -5.75
N LYS A 78 10.22 -0.32 -5.80
CA LYS A 78 10.29 -1.31 -6.89
C LYS A 78 8.98 -2.07 -7.08
N TRP A 79 8.33 -2.44 -5.98
CA TRP A 79 7.03 -3.12 -6.01
C TRP A 79 5.92 -2.19 -6.50
N TRP A 80 5.87 -0.95 -6.00
CA TRP A 80 4.87 0.03 -6.41
C TRP A 80 4.99 0.39 -7.90
N THR A 81 6.21 0.57 -8.41
CA THR A 81 6.50 0.75 -9.84
C THR A 81 5.99 -0.43 -10.66
N PHE A 82 6.19 -1.66 -10.19
CA PHE A 82 5.68 -2.84 -10.88
C PHE A 82 4.14 -2.95 -10.86
N CYS A 83 3.49 -2.30 -9.90
CA CYS A 83 2.03 -2.20 -9.87
C CYS A 83 1.48 -1.09 -10.77
N GLN A 84 2.34 -0.20 -11.29
CA GLN A 84 1.92 0.88 -12.17
C GLN A 84 1.60 0.37 -13.58
N PRO A 85 0.69 1.04 -14.30
CA PRO A 85 0.47 0.75 -15.70
C PRO A 85 1.69 1.19 -16.51
N GLU A 86 1.88 0.56 -17.67
CA GLU A 86 2.98 0.87 -18.61
C GLU A 86 3.00 2.35 -19.02
N TRP A 87 1.84 3.00 -19.09
CA TRP A 87 1.77 4.41 -19.45
C TRP A 87 2.17 5.36 -18.31
N HIS A 88 2.19 4.90 -17.05
CA HIS A 88 2.55 5.68 -15.86
C HIS A 88 3.94 5.33 -15.33
N THR A 89 4.66 4.43 -16.00
CA THR A 89 6.07 4.22 -15.68
C THR A 89 6.89 5.42 -16.12
N SER A 90 7.53 6.04 -15.14
CA SER A 90 8.47 7.14 -15.28
C SER A 90 9.80 6.67 -15.87
N THR A 91 10.56 7.60 -16.42
CA THR A 91 11.93 7.40 -16.95
C THR A 91 13.00 7.13 -15.87
N GLY A 92 12.63 6.68 -14.66
CA GLY A 92 13.54 6.46 -13.51
C GLY A 92 13.13 5.30 -12.60
N ASP A 93 13.83 5.11 -11.46
CA ASP A 93 13.58 4.00 -10.52
C ASP A 93 12.29 4.15 -9.68
N GLU A 94 11.67 5.34 -9.67
CA GLU A 94 10.46 5.66 -8.89
C GLU A 94 9.37 6.25 -9.79
N PRO A 95 8.08 5.85 -9.63
CA PRO A 95 6.97 6.40 -10.40
C PRO A 95 6.87 7.91 -10.19
N THR A 96 6.70 8.66 -11.28
CA THR A 96 6.43 10.10 -11.18
C THR A 96 5.12 10.34 -10.42
N PRO A 97 5.00 11.44 -9.66
CA PRO A 97 3.72 11.85 -9.12
C PRO A 97 2.68 11.95 -10.23
N LEU A 98 1.43 11.57 -9.92
CA LEU A 98 0.27 11.72 -10.79
C LEU A 98 0.19 13.16 -11.31
N ILE A 99 0.17 13.34 -12.63
CA ILE A 99 -0.09 14.63 -13.27
C ILE A 99 -1.50 14.67 -13.84
N ALA A 100 -2.06 15.87 -14.04
CA ALA A 100 -3.45 16.06 -14.50
C ALA A 100 -3.79 15.29 -15.80
N ASP A 101 -2.80 15.10 -16.68
CA ASP A 101 -2.94 14.36 -17.94
C ASP A 101 -3.14 12.83 -17.76
N ASP A 102 -2.93 12.30 -16.55
CA ASP A 102 -3.12 10.89 -16.22
C ASP A 102 -4.55 10.53 -15.78
N MET A 103 -5.39 11.55 -15.52
CA MET A 103 -6.75 11.37 -15.00
C MET A 103 -7.74 10.85 -16.06
N GLY A 104 -7.39 10.92 -17.35
CA GLY A 104 -8.19 10.40 -18.47
C GLY A 104 -7.75 9.02 -18.96
N LYS A 105 -6.73 8.42 -18.34
CA LYS A 105 -6.16 7.13 -18.75
C LYS A 105 -6.75 5.98 -17.94
N ASP A 106 -6.65 4.77 -18.50
CA ASP A 106 -7.20 3.55 -17.89
C ASP A 106 -6.41 3.15 -16.64
N TRP A 107 -7.10 3.14 -15.49
CA TRP A 107 -6.63 2.74 -14.17
C TRP A 107 -7.23 1.41 -13.69
N ASP A 108 -7.97 0.69 -14.54
CA ASP A 108 -8.78 -0.46 -14.16
C ASP A 108 -7.98 -1.59 -13.48
N PHE A 109 -6.69 -1.70 -13.77
CA PHE A 109 -5.80 -2.70 -13.17
C PHE A 109 -5.52 -2.43 -11.67
N LEU A 110 -5.74 -1.21 -11.16
CA LEU A 110 -5.71 -0.89 -9.72
C LEU A 110 -7.10 -0.93 -9.06
N LEU A 111 -8.17 -1.25 -9.79
CA LEU A 111 -9.49 -1.53 -9.21
C LEU A 111 -9.50 -2.92 -8.55
N VAL A 112 -8.61 -3.10 -7.57
CA VAL A 112 -8.36 -4.34 -6.84
C VAL A 112 -8.74 -4.15 -5.37
N GLY A 113 -9.79 -4.85 -4.95
CA GLY A 113 -10.31 -4.78 -3.58
C GLY A 113 -9.94 -5.99 -2.73
N GLY A 114 -10.34 -5.95 -1.47
CA GLY A 114 -10.24 -7.08 -0.55
C GLY A 114 -8.82 -7.37 -0.05
N ASN A 115 -8.60 -8.59 0.45
CA ASN A 115 -7.38 -8.95 1.20
C ASN A 115 -6.10 -8.84 0.38
N ASN A 116 -6.21 -8.92 -0.94
CA ASN A 116 -5.10 -8.89 -1.87
C ASN A 116 -5.09 -7.61 -2.74
N GLY A 117 -5.83 -6.59 -2.32
CA GLY A 117 -6.00 -5.34 -3.05
C GLY A 117 -5.09 -4.21 -2.56
N ILE A 118 -5.56 -2.97 -2.71
CA ILE A 118 -4.85 -1.75 -2.28
C ILE A 118 -4.52 -1.75 -0.77
N MET A 119 -5.29 -2.49 0.03
CA MET A 119 -5.01 -2.70 1.46
C MET A 119 -3.55 -3.12 1.73
N CYS A 120 -2.96 -3.94 0.87
CA CYS A 120 -1.57 -4.40 1.03
C CYS A 120 -0.58 -3.22 0.96
N LEU A 121 -0.81 -2.26 0.07
CA LEU A 121 0.01 -1.05 -0.05
C LEU A 121 -0.16 -0.17 1.19
N VAL A 122 -1.40 0.02 1.65
CA VAL A 122 -1.69 0.84 2.83
C VAL A 122 -1.02 0.26 4.09
N PHE A 123 -1.14 -1.05 4.34
CA PHE A 123 -0.49 -1.67 5.50
C PHE A 123 1.04 -1.65 5.41
N SER A 124 1.61 -1.85 4.21
CA SER A 124 3.06 -1.76 4.03
C SER A 124 3.62 -0.36 4.28
N LEU A 125 2.93 0.70 3.84
CA LEU A 125 3.25 2.08 4.16
C LEU A 125 3.12 2.35 5.67
N PHE A 126 2.08 1.82 6.32
CA PHE A 126 1.89 1.95 7.76
C PHE A 126 3.08 1.36 8.53
N TRP A 127 3.56 0.16 8.17
CA TRP A 127 4.73 -0.43 8.82
C TRP A 127 6.01 0.37 8.59
N TRP A 128 6.20 0.90 7.38
CA TRP A 128 7.34 1.75 7.07
C TRP A 128 7.33 3.04 7.89
N GLY A 129 6.22 3.77 7.88
CA GLY A 129 6.05 4.98 8.68
C GLY A 129 6.21 4.73 10.18
N SER A 130 5.70 3.59 10.67
CA SER A 130 5.87 3.16 12.06
C SER A 130 7.35 2.96 12.43
N ALA A 131 8.15 2.38 11.53
CA ALA A 131 9.57 2.15 11.76
C ALA A 131 10.37 3.46 11.74
N LEU A 132 10.07 4.37 10.81
CA LEU A 132 10.68 5.70 10.75
C LEU A 132 10.45 6.49 12.04
N LYS A 133 9.24 6.42 12.63
CA LYS A 133 8.97 7.07 13.91
C LYS A 133 9.77 6.49 15.07
N LYS A 134 10.03 5.18 15.07
CA LYS A 134 10.84 4.54 16.11
C LYS A 134 12.31 4.94 16.00
N ASP A 135 12.84 4.97 14.78
CA ASP A 135 14.22 5.38 14.47
C ASP A 135 14.53 6.83 14.87
N GLN A 136 13.52 7.71 14.92
CA GLN A 136 13.68 9.10 15.39
C GLN A 136 13.65 9.27 16.92
N VAL A 137 13.21 8.25 17.66
CA VAL A 137 13.05 8.30 19.12
C VAL A 137 14.20 7.57 19.83
N GLU A 138 14.95 6.73 19.12
CA GLU A 138 16.20 6.09 19.59
C GLU A 138 17.45 6.91 19.22
#